data_AF-U3AIM3-F1
#
_entry.id   AF-U3AIM3-F1
#
_cell.length_a   1.000
_cell.length_b   1.000
_cell.length_c   1.000
_cell.angle_alpha   90.00
_cell.angle_beta   90.00
_cell.angle_gamma   90.00
#
_symmetry.space_group_name_H-M   'P 1'
#
loop_
_entity.id
_entity.type
_entity.pdbx_description
1 polymer ?
#
loop_
_entity_poly.entity_id
_entity_poly.type
_entity_poly.pdbx_seq_one_letter_code
_entity_poly.pdbx_strand_id
1 'polypeptide(L)'
;MVAWARLVSDVPARVIFGEYYFSDAWMAVFAIDNSFLLWGALLGLGVWRRWPVVTAFAGAGLLHLALDFPLHGSDARPMFWPLTDWKFDSPYSYWDRNNHAGIFGPLEAGVSICLTAWMLWRFRSIALRVGMVLLLLAELGSSGIWRFVF
;
A
#
# COMPACT_ATOMS: atom_id res chain seq x y z
N MET A 1 -1.92 13.47 -0.68
CA MET A 1 -0.80 14.37 -0.33
C MET A 1 0.14 14.60 -1.50
N VAL A 2 0.68 13.55 -2.13
CA VAL A 2 1.57 13.67 -3.32
C VAL A 2 0.97 14.49 -4.47
N ALA A 3 -0.27 14.20 -4.88
CA ALA A 3 -0.91 14.93 -5.98
C ALA A 3 -1.04 16.43 -5.71
N TRP A 4 -1.38 16.83 -4.48
CA TRP A 4 -1.42 18.23 -4.08
C TRP A 4 -0.03 18.88 -4.13
N ALA A 5 0.95 18.25 -3.47
CA ALA A 5 2.32 18.75 -3.44
C ALA A 5 2.89 18.92 -4.85
N ARG A 6 2.61 17.97 -5.76
CA ARG A 6 3.12 18.01 -7.12
C ARG A 6 2.35 18.95 -8.05
N LEU A 7 1.01 18.96 -8.00
CA LEU A 7 0.17 19.63 -9.00
C LEU A 7 -0.27 21.04 -8.59
N VAL A 8 -0.30 21.34 -7.29
CA VAL A 8 -0.76 22.63 -6.75
C VAL A 8 0.41 23.43 -6.19
N SER A 9 1.26 22.77 -5.40
CA SER A 9 2.42 23.42 -4.77
C SER A 9 3.70 23.36 -5.61
N ASP A 10 3.63 22.74 -6.79
CA ASP A 10 4.75 22.54 -7.74
C ASP A 10 6.04 22.03 -7.08
N VAL A 11 5.91 21.19 -6.05
CA VAL A 11 7.08 20.61 -5.37
C VAL A 11 7.68 19.52 -6.26
N PRO A 12 9.00 19.56 -6.53
CA PRO A 12 9.67 18.52 -7.30
C PRO A 12 9.54 17.14 -6.65
N ALA A 13 9.32 16.10 -7.45
CA ALA A 13 9.15 14.72 -6.96
C ALA A 13 10.29 14.26 -6.05
N ARG A 14 11.54 14.65 -6.35
CA ARG A 14 12.72 14.35 -5.51
C ARG A 14 12.60 14.90 -4.08
N VAL A 15 11.98 16.07 -3.90
CA VAL A 15 11.78 16.70 -2.58
C VAL A 15 10.60 16.03 -1.89
N ILE A 16 9.54 15.71 -2.65
CA ILE A 16 8.39 14.98 -2.10
C ILE A 16 8.86 13.63 -1.53
N PHE A 17 9.58 12.84 -2.31
CA PHE A 17 9.98 11.49 -1.93
C PHE A 17 11.27 11.43 -1.10
N GLY A 18 12.13 12.46 -1.15
CA GLY A 18 13.36 12.52 -0.35
C GLY A 18 13.20 13.20 1.00
N GLU A 19 12.20 14.09 1.16
CA GLU A 19 12.04 14.90 2.37
C GLU A 19 10.62 14.79 2.94
N TYR A 20 9.60 15.18 2.16
CA TYR A 20 8.22 15.27 2.70
C TYR A 20 7.68 13.91 3.14
N TYR A 21 7.96 12.87 2.36
CA TYR A 21 7.54 11.50 2.65
C TYR A 21 8.06 10.98 3.99
N PHE A 22 9.22 11.48 4.44
CA PHE A 22 9.84 11.12 5.72
C PHE A 22 9.56 12.11 6.85
N SER A 23 8.81 13.19 6.59
CA SER A 23 8.48 14.21 7.59
C SER A 23 7.46 13.71 8.62
N ASP A 24 7.54 14.25 9.84
CA ASP A 24 6.59 13.92 10.93
C ASP A 24 5.14 14.17 10.53
N ALA A 25 4.88 15.22 9.74
CA ALA A 25 3.53 15.57 9.30
C ALA A 25 2.93 14.50 8.38
N TRP A 26 3.71 13.95 7.44
CA TRP A 26 3.25 12.88 6.55
C TRP A 26 3.21 11.55 7.28
N MET A 27 4.20 11.27 8.13
CA MET A 27 4.21 10.08 8.99
C MET A 27 3.02 10.04 9.95
N ALA A 28 2.53 11.18 10.44
CA ALA A 28 1.31 11.24 11.25
C ALA A 28 0.07 10.82 10.47
N VAL A 29 -0.04 11.19 9.18
CA VAL A 29 -1.13 10.73 8.31
C VAL A 29 -0.97 9.24 8.02
N PHE A 30 0.25 8.80 7.72
CA PHE A 30 0.55 7.39 7.48
C PHE A 30 0.37 6.50 8.72
N ALA A 31 0.51 7.04 9.92
CA ALA A 31 0.23 6.28 11.14
C ALA A 31 -1.25 5.86 11.23
N ILE A 32 -2.16 6.70 10.71
CA ILE A 32 -3.59 6.39 10.66
C ILE A 32 -3.85 5.34 9.57
N ASP A 33 -3.26 5.51 8.39
CA ASP A 33 -3.47 4.59 7.27
C ASP A 33 -2.82 3.21 7.48
N ASN A 34 -1.74 3.12 8.25
CA ASN A 34 -1.01 1.89 8.56
C ASN A 34 -1.38 1.29 9.94
N SER A 35 -2.43 1.81 10.60
CA SER A 35 -2.81 1.30 11.92
C SER A 35 -3.59 -0.02 11.86
N PHE A 36 -2.95 -1.12 12.25
CA PHE A 36 -3.60 -2.42 12.45
C PHE A 36 -4.75 -2.35 13.46
N LEU A 37 -4.66 -1.45 14.44
CA LEU A 37 -5.71 -1.27 15.45
C LEU A 37 -6.96 -0.63 14.84
N LEU A 38 -6.80 0.43 14.04
CA LEU A 38 -7.93 1.10 13.41
C LEU A 38 -8.60 0.20 12.37
N TRP A 39 -7.80 -0.45 11.51
CA TRP A 39 -8.32 -1.37 10.51
C TRP A 39 -8.91 -2.64 11.13
N GLY A 40 -8.30 -3.17 12.19
CA GLY A 40 -8.83 -4.27 12.99
C GLY A 40 -10.17 -3.94 13.65
N ALA A 41 -10.29 -2.75 14.24
CA ALA A 41 -11.54 -2.27 14.82
C ALA A 41 -12.63 -2.09 13.74
N LEU A 42 -12.29 -1.53 12.59
CA LEU A 42 -13.22 -1.36 11.47
C LEU A 42 -13.70 -2.72 10.93
N LEU A 43 -12.80 -3.69 10.78
CA LEU A 43 -13.16 -5.05 10.40
C LEU A 43 -14.08 -5.70 11.43
N GLY A 44 -13.74 -5.60 12.72
CA GLY A 44 -14.56 -6.12 13.83
C GLY A 44 -15.98 -5.52 13.82
N LEU A 45 -16.08 -4.20 13.61
CA LEU A 45 -17.36 -3.51 13.46
C LEU A 45 -18.15 -4.01 12.25
N GLY A 46 -17.49 -4.15 11.09
CA GLY A 46 -18.10 -4.66 9.86
C GLY A 46 -18.66 -6.07 10.03
N VAL A 47 -17.89 -6.96 10.66
CA VAL A 47 -18.32 -8.33 10.98
C VAL A 47 -19.48 -8.33 11.97
N TRP A 48 -19.37 -7.58 13.08
CA TRP A 48 -20.40 -7.52 14.12
C TRP A 48 -21.74 -7.00 13.58
N ARG A 49 -21.71 -5.96 12.74
CA ARG A 49 -22.90 -5.37 12.11
C ARG A 49 -23.36 -6.08 10.84
N ARG A 50 -22.63 -7.12 10.41
CA ARG A 50 -22.85 -7.83 9.14
C ARG A 50 -22.89 -6.88 7.93
N TRP A 51 -21.95 -5.96 7.85
CA TRP A 51 -21.79 -5.02 6.75
C TRP A 51 -20.78 -5.55 5.73
N PRO A 52 -21.23 -6.28 4.68
CA PRO A 52 -20.32 -7.02 3.81
C PRO A 52 -19.31 -6.12 3.09
N VAL A 53 -19.72 -4.91 2.70
CA VAL A 53 -18.83 -3.93 2.05
C VAL A 53 -17.74 -3.46 2.99
N VAL A 54 -18.09 -3.13 4.24
CA VAL A 54 -17.11 -2.68 5.25
C VAL A 54 -16.17 -3.82 5.62
N THR A 55 -16.69 -5.04 5.78
CA THR A 55 -15.86 -6.23 6.02
C THR A 55 -14.88 -6.47 4.88
N ALA A 56 -15.32 -6.40 3.63
CA ALA A 56 -14.45 -6.59 2.47
C ALA A 56 -13.38 -5.48 2.37
N PHE A 57 -13.78 -4.22 2.57
CA PHE A 57 -12.87 -3.08 2.53
C PHE A 57 -11.83 -3.12 3.64
N ALA A 58 -12.26 -3.34 4.89
CA ALA A 58 -11.35 -3.39 6.04
C ALA A 58 -10.45 -4.63 6.01
N GLY A 59 -10.99 -5.77 5.55
CA GLY A 59 -10.21 -6.99 5.34
C GLY A 59 -9.15 -6.81 4.24
N ALA A 60 -9.48 -6.14 3.15
CA ALA A 60 -8.51 -5.80 2.10
C ALA A 60 -7.41 -4.86 2.63
N GLY A 61 -7.78 -3.85 3.42
CA GLY A 61 -6.81 -2.97 4.09
C GLY A 61 -5.86 -3.73 5.01
N LEU A 62 -6.36 -4.58 5.90
CA LEU A 62 -5.51 -5.40 6.77
C LEU A 62 -4.62 -6.38 6.00
N LEU A 63 -5.14 -6.99 4.93
CA LEU A 63 -4.35 -7.88 4.09
C LEU A 63 -3.20 -7.11 3.41
N HIS A 64 -3.47 -5.92 2.91
CA HIS A 64 -2.46 -5.02 2.38
C HIS A 64 -1.40 -4.67 3.44
N LEU A 65 -1.80 -4.20 4.62
CA LEU A 65 -0.85 -3.88 5.69
C LEU A 65 -0.01 -5.10 6.12
N ALA A 66 -0.60 -6.30 6.13
CA ALA A 66 0.13 -7.52 6.47
C ALA A 66 1.18 -7.91 5.42
N LEU A 67 0.92 -7.63 4.15
CA LEU A 67 1.86 -7.88 3.05
C LEU A 67 2.95 -6.80 2.97
N ASP A 68 2.60 -5.56 3.30
CA ASP A 68 3.54 -4.43 3.35
C ASP A 68 4.45 -4.48 4.57
N PHE A 69 3.96 -5.02 5.70
CA PHE A 69 4.70 -5.09 6.95
C PHE A 69 6.15 -5.60 6.81
N PRO A 70 6.42 -6.76 6.17
CA PRO A 70 7.78 -7.24 6.00
C PRO A 70 8.56 -6.52 4.89
N LEU A 71 7.98 -5.58 4.15
CA LEU A 71 8.58 -4.96 2.97
C LEU A 71 8.82 -3.44 3.11
N HIS A 72 8.68 -2.91 4.32
CA HIS A 72 9.08 -1.55 4.66
C HIS A 72 10.30 -1.55 5.59
N GLY A 73 11.38 -0.91 5.14
CA GLY A 73 12.61 -0.71 5.91
C GLY A 73 12.69 0.72 6.42
N SER A 74 13.53 1.52 5.78
CA SER A 74 13.76 2.94 6.11
C SER A 74 12.50 3.82 6.06
N ASP A 75 11.49 3.41 5.30
CA ASP A 75 10.21 4.09 5.18
C ASP A 75 9.09 3.48 6.05
N ALA A 76 9.45 2.67 7.05
CA ALA A 76 8.50 2.07 7.97
C ALA A 76 7.62 3.12 8.66
N ARG A 77 6.33 2.77 8.74
CA ARG A 77 5.27 3.61 9.30
C ARG A 77 4.78 3.04 10.63
N PRO A 78 4.27 3.87 11.54
CA PRO A 78 3.72 3.37 12.79
C PRO A 78 2.52 2.46 12.55
N MET A 79 2.53 1.28 13.16
CA MET A 79 1.53 0.24 12.87
C MET A 79 0.47 0.05 13.95
N PHE A 80 0.77 0.48 15.17
CA PHE A 80 -0.10 0.32 16.33
C PHE A 80 -0.53 1.67 16.90
N TRP A 81 -0.51 2.72 16.08
CA TRP A 81 -1.07 4.01 16.43
C TRP A 81 -2.58 3.85 16.75
N PRO A 82 -3.13 4.53 17.78
CA PRO A 82 -2.50 5.55 18.63
C PRO A 82 -1.84 5.01 19.90
N LEU A 83 -1.69 3.69 20.07
CA LEU A 83 -1.11 3.12 21.29
C LEU A 83 0.41 3.27 21.34
N THR A 84 1.08 3.17 20.20
CA THR A 84 2.52 3.35 20.08
C THR A 84 2.90 3.80 18.68
N ASP A 85 3.95 4.62 18.60
CA ASP A 85 4.60 5.02 17.35
C ASP A 85 5.68 4.02 16.90
N TRP A 86 5.68 2.82 17.48
CA TRP A 86 6.61 1.76 17.11
C TRP A 86 6.47 1.38 15.63
N LYS A 87 7.64 1.20 15.00
CA LYS A 87 7.83 0.87 13.59
C LYS A 87 8.67 -0.40 13.52
N PHE A 88 8.35 -1.26 12.56
CA PHE A 88 9.19 -2.39 12.23
C PHE A 88 10.11 -2.01 11.08
N ASP A 89 11.41 -1.93 11.34
CA ASP A 89 12.43 -1.71 10.33
C ASP A 89 12.81 -3.06 9.70
N SER A 90 12.19 -3.38 8.57
CA SER A 90 12.44 -4.65 7.89
C SER A 90 13.78 -4.64 7.14
N PRO A 91 14.54 -5.75 7.16
CA PRO A 91 15.70 -5.92 6.30
C PRO A 91 15.34 -6.09 4.82
N TYR A 92 14.05 -6.21 4.48
CA TYR A 92 13.55 -6.35 3.13
C TYR A 92 12.72 -5.15 2.71
N SER A 93 12.84 -4.77 1.45
CA SER A 93 12.07 -3.70 0.83
C SER A 93 11.58 -4.11 -0.55
N TYR A 94 10.39 -3.67 -0.93
CA TYR A 94 9.88 -3.84 -2.29
C TYR A 94 10.41 -2.76 -3.26
N TRP A 95 10.98 -1.66 -2.74
CA TRP A 95 11.45 -0.52 -3.53
C TRP A 95 12.95 -0.21 -3.38
N ASP A 96 13.54 -0.42 -2.21
CA ASP A 96 14.98 -0.17 -1.97
C ASP A 96 15.84 -1.35 -2.47
N ARG A 97 16.68 -1.08 -3.48
CA ARG A 97 17.58 -2.07 -4.07
C ARG A 97 18.61 -2.61 -3.08
N ASN A 98 19.01 -1.82 -2.09
CA ASN A 98 19.94 -2.26 -1.05
C ASN A 98 19.31 -3.27 -0.09
N ASN A 99 17.97 -3.32 -0.05
CA ASN A 99 17.18 -4.21 0.80
C ASN A 99 16.40 -5.22 -0.04
N HIS A 100 17.01 -5.77 -1.09
CA HIS A 100 16.47 -6.88 -1.90
C HIS A 100 15.24 -6.57 -2.78
N ALA A 101 14.94 -5.30 -3.09
CA ALA A 101 13.83 -4.94 -3.98
C ALA A 101 13.91 -5.55 -5.39
N GLY A 102 15.11 -5.89 -5.86
CA GLY A 102 15.30 -6.64 -7.11
C GLY A 102 14.65 -8.03 -7.12
N ILE A 103 14.33 -8.59 -5.94
CA ILE A 103 13.63 -9.86 -5.78
C ILE A 103 12.17 -9.62 -5.42
N PHE A 104 11.92 -8.83 -4.36
CA PHE A 104 10.57 -8.67 -3.81
C PHE A 104 9.66 -7.82 -4.70
N GLY A 105 10.17 -6.79 -5.37
CA GLY A 105 9.37 -5.98 -6.30
C GLY A 105 8.82 -6.80 -7.49
N PRO A 106 9.65 -7.60 -8.21
CA PRO A 106 9.14 -8.51 -9.23
C PRO A 106 8.23 -9.60 -8.70
N LEU A 107 8.47 -10.08 -7.48
CA LEU A 107 7.61 -11.10 -6.84
C LEU A 107 6.21 -10.55 -6.57
N GLU A 108 6.11 -9.37 -5.95
CA GLU A 108 4.86 -8.63 -5.73
C GLU A 108 4.10 -8.46 -7.05
N ALA A 109 4.75 -7.89 -8.07
CA ALA A 109 4.15 -7.70 -9.38
C ALA A 109 3.69 -9.03 -10.01
N GLY A 110 4.50 -10.08 -9.91
CA GLY A 110 4.17 -11.42 -10.43
C GLY A 110 2.96 -12.03 -9.74
N VAL A 111 2.87 -11.93 -8.42
CA VAL A 111 1.72 -12.39 -7.64
C VAL A 111 0.46 -11.60 -8.02
N SER A 112 0.54 -10.27 -8.12
CA SER A 112 -0.57 -9.40 -8.52
C SER A 112 -1.09 -9.74 -9.92
N ILE A 113 -0.19 -10.01 -10.88
CA ILE A 113 -0.55 -10.46 -12.24
C ILE A 113 -1.24 -11.82 -12.20
N CYS A 114 -0.67 -12.80 -11.49
CA CYS A 114 -1.21 -14.16 -11.41
C CYS A 114 -2.60 -14.18 -10.77
N LEU A 115 -2.80 -13.46 -9.66
CA LEU A 115 -4.09 -13.36 -8.98
C LEU A 115 -5.12 -12.64 -9.86
N THR A 116 -4.72 -11.57 -10.54
CA THR A 116 -5.59 -10.87 -11.49
C THR A 116 -6.00 -11.80 -12.63
N ALA A 117 -5.06 -12.52 -13.24
CA ALA A 117 -5.36 -13.47 -14.31
C ALA A 117 -6.33 -14.57 -13.85
N TRP A 118 -6.14 -15.10 -12.64
CA TRP A 118 -7.06 -16.06 -12.04
C TRP A 118 -8.46 -15.47 -11.84
N MET A 119 -8.56 -14.23 -11.35
CA MET A 119 -9.85 -13.53 -11.21
C MET A 119 -10.52 -13.27 -12.57
N LEU A 120 -9.77 -12.86 -13.59
CA LEU A 120 -10.29 -12.68 -14.95
C LEU A 120 -10.86 -13.98 -15.54
N TRP A 121 -10.22 -15.12 -15.24
CA TRP A 121 -10.74 -16.43 -15.61
C TRP A 121 -12.02 -16.78 -14.82
N ARG A 122 -12.04 -16.51 -13.51
CA ARG A 122 -13.14 -16.85 -12.59
C ARG A 122 -14.40 -16.02 -12.79
N PHE A 123 -14.27 -14.73 -13.09
CA PHE A 123 -15.39 -13.80 -13.23
C PHE A 123 -15.70 -13.54 -14.70
N ARG A 124 -16.99 -13.59 -15.07
CA ARG A 124 -17.46 -13.39 -16.45
C ARG A 124 -17.93 -11.96 -16.75
N SER A 125 -18.23 -11.16 -15.72
CA SER A 125 -18.67 -9.77 -15.88
C SER A 125 -17.58 -8.91 -16.50
N ILE A 126 -17.88 -8.26 -17.63
CA ILE A 126 -16.96 -7.36 -18.33
C ILE A 126 -16.57 -6.18 -17.43
N ALA A 127 -17.54 -5.60 -16.70
CA ALA A 127 -17.27 -4.48 -15.81
C ALA A 127 -16.26 -4.85 -14.71
N LEU A 128 -16.40 -6.04 -14.11
CA LEU A 128 -15.44 -6.54 -13.10
C LEU A 128 -14.07 -6.78 -13.72
N ARG A 129 -14.02 -7.36 -14.93
CA ARG A 129 -12.75 -7.61 -15.63
C ARG A 129 -12.00 -6.31 -15.96
N VAL A 130 -12.70 -5.32 -16.49
CA VAL A 130 -12.12 -4.00 -16.77
C VAL A 130 -11.63 -3.36 -15.48
N GLY A 131 -12.43 -3.40 -14.41
CA GLY A 131 -12.03 -2.91 -13.09
C GLY A 131 -10.75 -3.57 -12.57
N MET A 132 -10.66 -4.91 -12.64
CA MET A 132 -9.47 -5.66 -12.21
C MET A 132 -8.22 -5.30 -13.03
N VAL A 133 -8.36 -5.14 -14.35
CA VAL A 133 -7.25 -4.72 -15.22
C VAL A 133 -6.79 -3.30 -14.87
N LEU A 134 -7.73 -2.37 -14.64
CA LEU A 134 -7.38 -1.01 -14.24
C LEU A 134 -6.66 -0.97 -12.89
N LEU A 135 -7.09 -1.78 -11.92
CA LEU A 135 -6.41 -1.91 -10.63
C LEU A 135 -5.02 -2.49 -10.78
N LEU A 136 -4.84 -3.52 -11.61
CA LEU A 136 -3.51 -4.07 -11.92
C LEU A 136 -2.60 -3.04 -12.59
N LEU A 137 -3.13 -2.25 -13.52
CA LEU A 137 -2.34 -1.18 -14.17
C LEU A 137 -1.94 -0.10 -13.17
N ALA A 138 -2.83 0.26 -12.23
CA ALA A 138 -2.51 1.19 -11.16
C ALA A 138 -1.39 0.65 -10.27
N GLU A 139 -1.48 -0.61 -9.84
CA GLU A 139 -0.47 -1.32 -9.06
C GLU A 139 0.90 -1.35 -9.76
N LEU A 140 0.95 -1.83 -11.01
CA LEU A 140 2.20 -1.88 -11.77
C LEU A 140 2.76 -0.49 -12.08
N GLY A 141 1.89 0.50 -12.23
CA GLY A 141 2.25 1.90 -12.36
C GLY A 141 2.95 2.43 -11.11
N SER A 142 2.37 2.20 -9.92
CA SER A 142 2.99 2.61 -8.65
C SER A 142 4.30 1.89 -8.39
N SER A 143 4.37 0.57 -8.54
CA SER A 143 5.58 -0.21 -8.28
C SER A 143 6.66 0.03 -9.35
N GLY A 144 6.26 0.39 -10.58
CA GLY A 144 7.16 0.69 -11.70
C GLY A 144 7.82 2.07 -11.62
N ILE A 145 7.11 3.09 -11.12
CA ILE A 145 7.62 4.47 -11.02
C ILE A 145 8.93 4.53 -10.21
N TRP A 146 9.03 3.76 -9.13
CA TRP A 146 10.22 3.77 -8.27
C TRP A 146 11.50 3.36 -9.01
N ARG A 147 11.41 2.51 -10.03
CA ARG A 147 12.56 2.08 -10.86
C ARG A 147 13.12 3.18 -11.75
N PHE A 148 12.34 4.24 -12.00
CA PHE A 148 12.73 5.38 -12.82
C PHE A 148 13.10 6.61 -11.99
N VAL A 149 12.71 6.63 -10.71
CA VAL A 149 13.05 7.71 -9.76
C VAL A 149 14.39 7.42 -9.05
N PHE A 150 14.74 6.15 -8.86
CA PHE A 150 15.99 5.68 -8.22
C PHE A 150 16.69 4.58 -9.04
#